data_AF-A0A8C6NTG8-F1
#
_entry.id   AF-A0A8C6NTG8-F1
#
_cell.length_a   1.000
_cell.length_b   1.000
_cell.length_c   1.000
_cell.angle_alpha   90.00
_cell.angle_beta   90.00
_cell.angle_gamma   90.00
#
_symmetry.space_group_name_H-M   'P 1'
#
loop_
_entity.id
_entity.type
_entity.pdbx_description
1 polymer ?
#
loop_
_entity_poly.entity_id
_entity_poly.type
_entity_poly.pdbx_seq_one_letter_code
_entity_poly.pdbx_strand_id
1 'polypeptide(L)'
;GDGKRGQMEPRLSLPEKWDGTRGSPEGMLATLAMTFECQPARYPTSCSRVALLTSLLTGRAGEWAAALYNQKSPACNDYETFVKEMKKTFVLAWGADCHN
;
A
#
# COMPACT_ATOMS: atom_id res chain seq x y z
N GLY A 1 -10.87 -24.29 33.57
CA GLY A 1 -10.60 -24.85 32.24
C GLY A 1 -9.92 -23.81 31.39
N ASP A 2 -8.68 -24.10 30.98
CA ASP A 2 -8.20 -23.99 29.59
C ASP A 2 -8.58 -22.68 28.85
N GLY A 3 -7.73 -21.66 28.73
CA GLY A 3 -6.41 -21.74 28.11
C GLY A 3 -6.47 -21.52 26.61
N LYS A 4 -6.72 -20.27 26.13
CA LYS A 4 -6.22 -19.77 24.84
C LYS A 4 -5.82 -18.29 24.92
N ARG A 5 -4.60 -18.09 25.41
CA ARG A 5 -3.74 -16.97 24.98
C ARG A 5 -3.51 -17.13 23.48
N GLY A 6 -4.40 -16.56 22.67
CA GLY A 6 -4.28 -16.53 21.21
C GLY A 6 -3.83 -15.14 20.78
N GLN A 7 -2.53 -14.89 20.90
CA GLN A 7 -1.78 -13.85 20.19
C GLN A 7 -2.51 -12.49 20.05
N MET A 8 -2.32 -11.61 21.03
CA MET A 8 -2.51 -10.18 20.84
C MET A 8 -1.45 -9.71 19.85
N GLU A 9 -1.65 -9.93 18.54
CA GLU A 9 -0.88 -9.19 17.54
C GLU A 9 -1.06 -7.70 17.92
N PRO A 10 0.02 -6.94 18.13
CA PRO A 10 -0.11 -5.52 18.46
C PRO A 10 -0.94 -4.88 17.36
N ARG A 11 -2.06 -4.26 17.73
CA ARG A 11 -2.92 -3.54 16.78
C ARG A 11 -2.17 -2.31 16.34
N LEU A 12 -1.32 -2.48 15.33
CA LEU A 12 -0.71 -1.36 14.64
C LEU A 12 -1.84 -0.55 14.01
N SER A 13 -1.89 0.73 14.37
CA SER A 13 -2.80 1.67 13.76
C SER A 13 -2.52 1.69 12.26
N LEU A 14 -3.57 1.59 11.45
CA LEU A 14 -3.42 1.73 10.01
C LEU A 14 -2.84 3.11 9.68
N PRO A 15 -2.01 3.22 8.63
CA PRO A 15 -1.52 4.51 8.17
C PRO A 15 -2.67 5.45 7.83
N GLU A 16 -2.40 6.75 7.83
CA GLU A 16 -3.35 7.72 7.30
C GLU A 16 -3.60 7.47 5.82
N LYS A 17 -4.84 7.71 5.39
CA LYS A 17 -5.24 7.56 3.99
C LYS A 17 -4.53 8.61 3.14
N TRP A 18 -3.99 8.20 2.00
CA TRP A 18 -3.26 9.07 1.09
C TRP A 18 -4.05 9.31 -0.19
N ASP A 19 -4.31 10.57 -0.52
CA ASP A 19 -5.12 10.96 -1.67
C ASP A 19 -4.32 11.07 -2.99
N GLY A 20 -2.99 11.02 -2.91
CA GLY A 20 -2.11 11.13 -4.08
C GLY A 20 -1.79 12.55 -4.53
N THR A 21 -2.21 13.60 -3.81
CA THR A 21 -1.94 15.00 -4.22
C THR A 21 -0.88 15.72 -3.41
N ARG A 22 -0.60 15.33 -2.15
CA ARG A 22 0.43 15.98 -1.31
C ARG A 22 1.27 14.95 -0.55
N GLY A 23 2.58 15.19 -0.52
CA GLY A 23 3.55 14.37 0.24
C GLY A 23 4.01 13.10 -0.48
N SER A 24 5.12 12.55 -0.01
CA SER A 24 5.67 11.29 -0.52
C SER A 24 4.89 10.10 0.02
N PRO A 25 4.56 9.08 -0.81
CA PRO A 25 3.91 7.86 -0.34
C PRO A 25 4.82 7.02 0.60
N GLU A 26 6.07 7.40 0.77
CA GLU A 26 7.09 6.65 1.53
C GLU A 26 6.71 6.45 2.99
N GLY A 27 6.11 7.44 3.66
CA GLY A 27 5.69 7.30 5.06
C GLY A 27 4.60 6.22 5.24
N MET A 28 3.62 6.20 4.34
CA MET A 28 2.58 5.18 4.30
C MET A 28 3.17 3.80 3.98
N LEU A 29 4.07 3.72 2.98
CA LEU A 29 4.72 2.47 2.60
C LEU A 29 5.57 1.87 3.71
N ALA A 30 6.32 2.71 4.44
CA ALA A 30 7.12 2.27 5.58
C ALA A 30 6.24 1.72 6.72
N THR A 31 5.13 2.41 7.00
CA THR A 31 4.15 1.97 8.02
C THR A 31 3.47 0.66 7.62
N LEU A 32 3.14 0.49 6.34
CA LEU A 32 2.61 -0.76 5.79
C LEU A 32 3.62 -1.90 5.89
N ALA A 33 4.88 -1.66 5.53
CA ALA A 33 5.94 -2.66 5.64
C ALA A 33 6.08 -3.15 7.09
N MET A 34 6.16 -2.24 8.06
CA MET A 34 6.12 -2.57 9.49
C MET A 34 4.88 -3.38 9.87
N THR A 35 3.72 -3.03 9.31
CA THR A 35 2.46 -3.76 9.58
C THR A 35 2.52 -5.19 9.07
N PHE A 36 3.07 -5.41 7.87
CA PHE A 36 3.24 -6.75 7.31
C PHE A 36 4.29 -7.57 8.06
N GLU A 37 5.35 -6.95 8.55
CA GLU A 37 6.37 -7.62 9.36
C GLU A 37 5.85 -7.98 10.76
N CYS A 38 5.01 -7.14 11.35
CA CYS A 38 4.46 -7.36 12.68
C CYS A 38 3.20 -8.26 12.66
N GLN A 39 2.43 -8.24 11.57
CA GLN A 39 1.22 -9.05 11.37
C GLN A 39 1.29 -9.93 10.10
N PRO A 40 2.32 -10.79 9.95
CA PRO A 40 2.51 -11.61 8.76
C PRO A 40 1.39 -12.65 8.59
N ALA A 41 0.77 -13.08 9.70
CA ALA A 41 -0.33 -14.03 9.70
C ALA A 41 -1.62 -13.45 9.08
N ARG A 42 -1.85 -12.13 9.17
CA ARG A 42 -3.02 -11.46 8.59
C ARG A 42 -2.84 -11.12 7.11
N TYR A 43 -1.60 -10.94 6.67
CA TYR A 43 -1.26 -10.58 5.29
C TYR A 43 -0.22 -11.53 4.67
N PRO A 44 -0.54 -12.84 4.56
CA PRO A 44 0.40 -13.83 4.07
C PRO A 44 0.61 -13.77 2.54
N THR A 45 -0.31 -13.15 1.80
CA THR A 45 -0.27 -13.08 0.34
C THR A 45 -0.05 -11.66 -0.16
N SER A 46 0.65 -11.53 -1.30
CA SER A 46 0.86 -10.25 -1.98
C SER A 46 -0.46 -9.55 -2.31
N CYS A 47 -1.49 -10.29 -2.76
CA CYS A 47 -2.83 -9.74 -2.99
C CYS A 47 -3.43 -9.08 -1.74
N SER A 48 -3.31 -9.69 -0.55
CA SER A 48 -3.82 -9.09 0.69
C SER A 48 -3.08 -7.81 1.05
N ARG A 49 -1.78 -7.73 0.78
CA ARG A 49 -0.97 -6.51 0.98
C ARG A 49 -1.37 -5.40 0.03
N VAL A 50 -1.58 -5.72 -1.24
CA VAL A 50 -2.09 -4.79 -2.26
C VAL A 50 -3.50 -4.31 -1.92
N ALA A 51 -4.38 -5.21 -1.46
CA ALA A 51 -5.73 -4.86 -1.02
C ALA A 51 -5.72 -3.87 0.16
N LEU A 52 -4.79 -4.07 1.12
CA LEU A 52 -4.60 -3.12 2.22
C LEU A 52 -4.10 -1.76 1.72
N LEU A 53 -3.06 -1.76 0.88
CA LEU A 53 -2.50 -0.54 0.31
C LEU A 53 -3.57 0.24 -0.46
N THR A 54 -4.31 -0.42 -1.36
CA THR A 54 -5.39 0.20 -2.14
C THR A 54 -6.51 0.75 -1.27
N SER A 55 -6.81 0.13 -0.12
CA SER A 55 -7.80 0.66 0.85
C SER A 55 -7.35 1.95 1.53
N LEU A 56 -6.04 2.22 1.57
CA LEU A 56 -5.46 3.46 2.07
C LEU A 56 -5.36 4.55 1.00
N LEU A 57 -5.43 4.17 -0.28
CA LEU A 57 -5.43 5.12 -1.38
C LEU A 57 -6.82 5.74 -1.52
N THR A 58 -6.86 7.07 -1.62
CA THR A 58 -8.10 7.82 -1.81
C THR A 58 -7.92 8.84 -2.93
N GLY A 59 -8.97 9.58 -3.29
CA GLY A 59 -8.88 10.64 -4.30
C GLY A 59 -8.24 10.16 -5.60
N ARG A 60 -7.17 10.84 -6.03
CA ARG A 60 -6.45 10.52 -7.28
C ARG A 60 -5.72 9.18 -7.21
N ALA A 61 -5.12 8.85 -6.05
CA ALA A 61 -4.45 7.57 -5.88
C ALA A 61 -5.42 6.39 -5.87
N GLY A 62 -6.61 6.57 -5.30
CA GLY A 62 -7.69 5.57 -5.32
C GLY A 62 -8.19 5.30 -6.74
N GLU A 63 -8.45 6.36 -7.52
CA GLU A 63 -8.85 6.26 -8.93
C GLU A 63 -7.79 5.53 -9.78
N TRP A 64 -6.50 5.85 -9.57
CA TRP A 64 -5.39 5.17 -10.23
C TRP A 64 -5.34 3.67 -9.88
N ALA A 65 -5.51 3.32 -8.60
CA ALA A 65 -5.56 1.93 -8.16
C ALA A 65 -6.74 1.16 -8.76
N ALA A 66 -7.92 1.79 -8.82
CA ALA A 66 -9.10 1.22 -9.46
C ALA A 66 -8.86 0.99 -10.96
N ALA A 67 -8.21 1.94 -11.65
CA ALA A 67 -7.85 1.79 -13.05
C ALA A 67 -6.88 0.62 -13.28
N LEU A 68 -5.87 0.44 -12.42
CA LEU A 68 -4.96 -0.71 -12.48
C LEU A 68 -5.69 -2.05 -12.29
N TYR A 69 -6.64 -2.08 -11.34
CA TYR A 69 -7.44 -3.26 -11.07
C TYR A 69 -8.35 -3.61 -12.26
N ASN A 70 -9.01 -2.62 -12.85
CA ASN A 70 -9.86 -2.80 -14.03
C ASN A 70 -9.06 -3.28 -15.25
N GLN A 71 -7.81 -2.81 -15.39
CA GLN A 71 -6.88 -3.28 -16.41
C GLN A 71 -6.34 -4.70 -16.16
N LYS A 72 -6.75 -5.36 -15.06
CA LYS A 72 -6.23 -6.68 -14.65
C LYS A 72 -4.71 -6.69 -14.60
N SER A 73 -4.11 -5.56 -14.22
CA SER A 73 -2.67 -5.40 -14.29
C SER A 73 -1.99 -6.42 -13.38
N PRO A 74 -0.88 -7.06 -13.82
CA PRO A 74 -0.13 -7.99 -12.99
C PRO A 74 0.37 -7.33 -11.70
N ALA A 75 0.51 -6.00 -11.69
CA ALA A 75 0.84 -5.22 -10.50
C ALA A 75 -0.15 -5.43 -9.35
N CYS A 76 -1.43 -5.72 -9.60
CA CYS A 76 -2.39 -5.97 -8.51
C CYS A 76 -2.15 -7.29 -7.77
N ASN A 77 -1.36 -8.21 -8.35
CA ASN A 77 -1.02 -9.49 -7.73
C ASN A 77 0.32 -9.45 -6.99
N ASP A 78 1.13 -8.40 -7.21
CA ASP A 78 2.47 -8.29 -6.67
C ASP A 78 2.70 -6.94 -5.99
N TYR A 79 2.98 -6.96 -4.69
CA TYR A 79 3.09 -5.75 -3.89
C TYR A 79 4.25 -4.86 -4.34
N GLU A 80 5.43 -5.42 -4.63
CA GLU A 80 6.58 -4.64 -5.07
C GLU A 80 6.32 -3.96 -6.41
N THR A 81 5.74 -4.69 -7.35
CA THR A 81 5.34 -4.16 -8.66
C THR A 81 4.32 -3.03 -8.49
N PHE A 82 3.31 -3.21 -7.64
CA PHE A 82 2.33 -2.17 -7.35
C PHE A 82 2.97 -0.89 -6.78
N VAL A 83 3.84 -1.03 -5.79
CA VAL A 83 4.56 0.10 -5.18
C VAL A 83 5.46 0.80 -6.20
N LYS A 84 6.13 0.04 -7.06
CA LYS A 84 6.99 0.59 -8.12
C LYS A 84 6.19 1.42 -9.11
N GLU A 85 5.06 0.90 -9.58
CA GLU A 85 4.17 1.64 -10.48
C GLU A 85 3.61 2.89 -9.79
N MET A 86 3.20 2.79 -8.51
CA MET A 86 2.74 3.93 -7.73
C MET A 86 3.82 5.03 -7.62
N LYS A 87 5.06 4.64 -7.27
CA LYS A 87 6.18 5.58 -7.21
C LYS A 87 6.47 6.20 -8.57
N LYS A 88 6.37 5.46 -9.67
CA LYS A 88 6.51 6.05 -11.01
C LYS A 88 5.41 7.07 -11.31
N THR A 89 4.15 6.73 -11.02
CA THR A 89 3.02 7.63 -11.32
C THR A 89 3.02 8.88 -10.45
N PHE A 90 3.34 8.77 -9.16
CA PHE A 90 3.18 9.87 -8.22
C PHE A 90 4.49 10.54 -7.76
N VAL A 91 5.64 9.84 -7.81
CA VAL A 91 6.94 10.39 -7.38
C VAL A 91 7.78 10.82 -8.59
N LEU A 92 7.87 10.00 -9.65
CA LEU A 92 8.64 10.38 -10.85
C LEU A 92 7.95 11.48 -11.67
N ALA A 93 6.62 11.60 -11.61
CA ALA A 93 5.91 12.73 -12.21
C ALA A 93 6.35 14.09 -11.65
N TRP A 94 6.99 14.13 -10.48
CA TRP A 94 7.52 15.36 -9.88
C TRP A 94 8.99 15.64 -10.23
N GLY A 95 9.72 14.64 -10.77
CA GLY A 95 11.15 14.74 -11.08
C GLY A 95 11.49 14.87 -12.57
N ALA A 96 10.49 14.77 -13.45
CA ALA A 96 10.71 14.81 -14.91
C ALA A 96 10.52 16.21 -15.53
N ASP A 97 10.03 17.21 -14.78
CA ASP A 97 9.90 18.61 -15.23
C ASP A 97 11.05 19.47 -14.68
N CYS A 98 12.30 19.02 -14.83
CA CYS A 98 13.48 19.85 -14.54
C CYS A 98 14.47 19.88 -15.71
N HIS A 99 14.05 19.53 -16.92
CA HIS A 99 14.90 19.64 -18.11
C HIS A 99 14.21 20.48 -19.18
N ASN A 100 14.29 21.81 -19.01
CA ASN A 100 14.29 22.77 -20.11
C ASN A 100 15.27 23.90 -19.79
#